data_AF-G8ZVP0-F1
#
_entry.id   AF-G8ZVP0-F1
#
_cell.length_a   1.000
_cell.length_b   1.000
_cell.length_c   1.000
_cell.angle_alpha   90.00
_cell.angle_beta   90.00
_cell.angle_gamma   90.00
#
_symmetry.space_group_name_H-M   'P 1'
#
loop_
_entity.id
_entity.type
_entity.pdbx_description
1 polymer ?
#
loop_
_entity_poly.entity_id
_entity_poly.type
_entity_poly.pdbx_seq_one_letter_code
_entity_poly.pdbx_strand_id
1 'polypeptide(L)'
;MALSSIFGGATPSQQQTVNSTAANSVTDKVKSQIAQELAVANATELVNKVTDNCFEKCLTSPYSNNNEPCVDQCLAKYMRSWNVVSRAYIARIQQASTSGEI
;
A
#
# COMPACT_ATOMS: atom_id res chain seq x y z
N MET A 1 -11.28 -52.58 -2.44
CA MET A 1 -11.39 -51.11 -2.47
C MET A 1 -10.53 -50.65 -3.65
N ALA A 2 -10.99 -50.80 -4.88
CA ALA A 2 -11.74 -49.79 -5.67
C ALA A 2 -10.96 -48.46 -5.81
N LEU A 3 -10.62 -47.90 -6.97
CA LEU A 3 -10.72 -48.25 -8.40
C LEU A 3 -9.63 -47.41 -9.12
N SER A 4 -9.08 -47.97 -10.18
CA SER A 4 -8.14 -47.39 -11.13
C SER A 4 -8.68 -46.17 -11.89
N SER A 5 -7.83 -45.19 -12.19
CA SER A 5 -7.92 -44.27 -13.35
C SER A 5 -6.55 -43.57 -13.49
N ILE A 6 -5.71 -43.92 -14.46
CA ILE A 6 -5.71 -43.44 -15.86
C ILE A 6 -5.74 -41.90 -15.92
N PHE A 7 -4.54 -41.31 -16.02
CA PHE A 7 -4.30 -40.18 -16.91
C PHE A 7 -2.87 -40.31 -17.45
N GLY A 8 -2.78 -40.67 -18.72
CA GLY A 8 -1.54 -40.81 -19.47
C GLY A 8 -1.41 -39.72 -20.53
N GLY A 9 -0.16 -39.33 -20.79
CA GLY A 9 0.29 -38.54 -21.94
C GLY A 9 0.38 -37.03 -21.66
N ALA A 10 1.48 -36.33 -21.91
CA ALA A 10 2.76 -36.69 -22.50
C ALA A 10 3.80 -35.65 -22.06
N THR A 11 5.03 -36.10 -21.80
CA THR A 11 6.22 -35.25 -21.77
C THR A 11 6.56 -34.80 -23.20
N PRO A 12 7.17 -33.63 -23.35
CA PRO A 12 8.49 -33.65 -23.94
C PRO A 12 9.52 -32.92 -23.08
N SER A 13 10.66 -33.57 -22.91
CA SER A 13 11.93 -32.93 -22.60
C SER A 13 12.27 -31.91 -23.70
N GLN A 14 12.74 -30.71 -23.33
CA GLN A 14 14.10 -30.25 -23.62
C GLN A 14 14.29 -28.77 -23.24
N GLN A 15 15.34 -28.58 -22.45
CA GLN A 15 16.20 -27.40 -22.33
C GLN A 15 16.35 -26.63 -23.65
N GLN A 16 16.43 -25.27 -23.63
CA GLN A 16 17.50 -24.44 -24.24
C GLN A 16 17.16 -22.93 -24.28
N THR A 17 17.85 -22.19 -23.41
CA THR A 17 18.67 -20.97 -23.63
C THR A 17 18.25 -19.80 -24.53
N VAL A 18 18.53 -18.61 -23.96
CA VAL A 18 18.90 -17.26 -24.46
C VAL A 18 17.87 -16.13 -24.64
N ASN A 19 18.28 -15.00 -24.04
CA ASN A 19 17.97 -13.59 -24.27
C ASN A 19 16.87 -12.86 -23.47
N SER A 20 17.33 -12.38 -22.30
CA SER A 20 17.52 -10.95 -21.99
C SER A 20 16.31 -10.01 -21.88
N THR A 21 16.33 -9.32 -20.73
CA THR A 21 15.78 -7.98 -20.48
C THR A 21 14.26 -7.84 -20.39
N ALA A 22 13.75 -7.97 -19.17
CA ALA A 22 12.65 -7.11 -18.71
C ALA A 22 12.82 -6.87 -17.22
N ALA A 23 13.18 -5.63 -16.88
CA ALA A 23 13.28 -5.12 -15.53
C ALA A 23 11.92 -5.19 -14.82
N ASN A 24 11.59 -6.33 -14.21
CA ASN A 24 10.37 -6.51 -13.41
C ASN A 24 10.63 -7.45 -12.24
N SER A 25 11.56 -7.05 -11.37
CA SER A 25 11.73 -7.71 -10.07
C SER A 25 12.15 -6.75 -8.96
N VAL A 26 12.71 -5.58 -9.30
CA VAL A 26 12.97 -4.51 -8.34
C VAL A 26 11.67 -3.81 -7.95
N THR A 27 10.81 -3.45 -8.92
CA THR A 27 9.54 -2.75 -8.67
C THR A 27 8.56 -3.57 -7.84
N ASP A 28 8.41 -4.86 -8.12
CA ASP A 28 7.46 -5.71 -7.40
C ASP A 28 7.96 -6.11 -6.01
N LYS A 29 9.28 -6.30 -5.83
CA LYS A 29 9.88 -6.47 -4.49
C LYS A 29 9.82 -5.19 -3.67
N VAL A 30 9.99 -4.02 -4.27
CA VAL A 30 9.86 -2.72 -3.56
C VAL A 30 8.40 -2.44 -3.21
N LYS A 31 7.45 -2.71 -4.10
CA LYS A 31 6.01 -2.61 -3.80
C LYS A 31 5.58 -3.58 -2.70
N SER A 32 6.08 -4.82 -2.70
CA SER A 32 5.74 -5.80 -1.66
C SER A 32 6.42 -5.49 -0.33
N GLN A 33 7.66 -5.01 -0.32
CA GLN A 33 8.35 -4.56 0.90
C GLN A 33 7.67 -3.32 1.51
N ILE A 34 7.19 -2.37 0.70
CA ILE A 34 6.40 -1.22 1.17
C ILE A 34 4.99 -1.65 1.63
N ALA A 35 4.40 -2.69 1.04
CA ALA A 35 3.04 -3.13 1.39
C ALA A 35 2.98 -4.05 2.62
N GLN A 36 4.01 -4.86 2.86
CA GLN A 36 3.95 -5.97 3.82
C GLN A 36 4.71 -5.72 5.13
N GLU A 37 5.72 -4.85 5.13
CA GLU A 37 6.50 -4.49 6.35
C GLU A 37 5.96 -3.23 7.06
N LEU A 38 5.08 -2.48 6.38
CA LEU A 38 4.63 -1.14 6.80
C LEU A 38 3.24 -1.13 7.49
N ALA A 39 2.48 -2.22 7.42
CA ALA A 39 1.03 -2.20 7.57
C ALA A 39 0.47 -2.03 9.00
N VAL A 40 1.26 -2.29 10.06
CA VAL A 40 0.74 -2.23 11.45
C VAL A 40 1.28 -1.02 12.21
N ALA A 41 2.59 -0.75 12.15
CA ALA A 41 3.18 0.39 12.86
C ALA A 41 2.83 1.75 12.19
N ASN A 42 2.77 1.84 10.86
CA ASN A 42 2.36 3.09 10.20
C ASN A 42 0.85 3.33 10.28
N ALA A 43 0.04 2.30 10.52
CA ALA A 43 -1.39 2.49 10.78
C ALA A 43 -1.61 3.22 12.10
N THR A 44 -0.84 2.88 13.15
CA THR A 44 -0.92 3.56 14.45
C THR A 44 -0.54 5.04 14.35
N GLU A 45 0.55 5.36 13.65
CA GLU A 45 0.98 6.76 13.49
C GLU A 45 -0.04 7.57 12.68
N LEU A 46 -0.61 6.99 11.62
CA LEU A 46 -1.67 7.62 10.84
C LEU A 46 -2.91 7.89 11.70
N VAL A 47 -3.32 6.92 12.52
CA VAL A 47 -4.46 7.06 13.44
C VAL A 47 -4.18 8.14 14.48
N ASN A 48 -2.98 8.18 15.05
CA ASN A 48 -2.61 9.23 16.01
C ASN A 48 -2.67 10.61 15.36
N LYS A 49 -2.10 10.77 14.15
CA LYS A 49 -2.11 12.05 13.43
C LYS A 49 -3.50 12.51 13.02
N VAL A 50 -4.37 11.60 12.58
CA VAL A 50 -5.76 11.98 12.24
C VAL A 50 -6.54 12.32 13.51
N THR A 51 -6.28 11.62 14.62
CA THR A 51 -6.89 11.89 15.92
C THR A 51 -6.52 13.29 16.40
N ASP A 52 -5.23 13.61 16.45
CA ASP A 52 -4.75 14.94 16.86
C ASP A 52 -5.34 16.05 15.98
N ASN A 53 -5.32 15.86 14.65
CA ASN A 53 -5.80 16.85 13.70
C ASN A 53 -7.31 17.11 13.84
N CYS A 54 -8.11 16.04 13.97
CA CYS A 54 -9.55 16.18 14.08
C CYS A 54 -9.98 16.65 15.47
N PHE A 55 -9.25 16.27 16.54
CA PHE A 55 -9.47 16.82 17.87
C PHE A 55 -9.26 18.33 17.87
N GLU A 56 -8.11 18.82 17.39
CA GLU A 56 -7.78 20.25 17.36
C GLU A 56 -8.78 21.07 16.52
N LYS A 57 -9.30 20.49 15.43
CA LYS A 57 -10.22 21.21 14.52
C LYS A 57 -11.68 21.17 14.95
N CYS A 58 -12.12 20.07 15.58
CA CYS A 58 -13.54 19.83 15.83
C CYS A 58 -13.94 19.97 17.29
N LEU A 59 -12.99 19.87 18.23
CA LEU A 59 -13.26 19.96 19.66
C LEU A 59 -12.59 21.21 20.23
N THR A 60 -13.37 21.98 20.99
CA THR A 60 -12.91 23.22 21.62
C THR A 60 -13.24 23.16 23.11
N SER A 61 -12.34 23.63 23.97
CA SER A 61 -12.60 23.78 25.40
C SER A 61 -13.89 24.60 25.62
N PRO A 62 -14.82 24.18 26.51
CA PRO A 62 -14.68 23.22 27.60
C PRO A 62 -14.96 21.74 27.27
N TYR A 63 -14.88 21.32 26.00
CA TYR A 63 -15.09 19.93 25.52
C TYR A 63 -16.45 19.30 25.86
N SER A 64 -17.39 20.08 26.41
CA SER A 64 -18.74 19.63 26.75
C SER A 64 -19.63 19.42 25.51
N ASN A 65 -19.26 20.05 24.40
CA ASN A 65 -20.02 20.02 23.15
C ASN A 65 -19.37 19.02 22.19
N ASN A 66 -19.83 17.78 22.22
CA ASN A 66 -19.43 16.79 21.23
C ASN A 66 -19.94 17.20 19.85
N ASN A 67 -19.04 17.33 18.88
CA ASN A 67 -19.36 17.65 17.49
C ASN A 67 -18.97 16.49 16.58
N GLU A 68 -19.64 15.36 16.76
CA GLU A 68 -19.41 14.15 15.95
C GLU A 68 -19.50 14.40 14.43
N PRO A 69 -20.47 15.19 13.91
CA PRO A 69 -20.52 15.48 12.47
C PRO A 69 -19.26 16.17 11.94
N CYS A 70 -18.60 17.00 12.74
CA CYS A 70 -17.31 17.59 12.35
C CYS A 70 -16.21 16.54 12.28
N VAL A 71 -16.13 15.66 13.29
CA VAL A 71 -15.10 14.61 13.38
C VAL A 71 -15.23 13.64 12.20
N ASP A 72 -16.44 13.19 11.88
CA ASP A 72 -16.71 12.31 10.73
C ASP A 72 -16.26 12.95 9.41
N GLN A 73 -16.60 14.21 9.21
CA GLN A 73 -16.18 14.96 8.02
C GLN A 73 -14.67 15.17 7.99
N CYS A 74 -14.05 15.45 9.13
CA CYS A 74 -12.62 15.63 9.25
C CYS A 74 -11.87 14.35 8.85
N LEU A 75 -12.24 13.21 9.43
CA LEU A 75 -11.65 11.92 9.12
C LEU A 75 -11.79 11.58 7.63
N ALA A 76 -12.99 11.74 7.06
CA ALA A 76 -13.24 11.48 5.65
C ALA A 76 -12.39 12.36 4.73
N LYS A 77 -12.26 13.67 5.05
CA LYS A 77 -11.41 14.60 4.29
C LYS A 77 -9.93 14.27 4.43
N TYR A 78 -9.48 13.97 5.65
CA TYR A 78 -8.09 13.63 5.93
C TYR A 78 -7.66 12.40 5.14
N MET A 79 -8.45 11.32 5.19
CA MET A 79 -8.13 10.08 4.48
C MET A 79 -8.14 10.27 2.96
N ARG A 80 -9.06 11.07 2.40
CA ARG A 80 -9.04 11.41 0.97
C ARG A 80 -7.75 12.16 0.59
N SER A 81 -7.39 13.18 1.36
CA SER A 81 -6.17 13.96 1.13
C SER A 81 -4.92 13.10 1.26
N TRP A 82 -4.84 12.26 2.30
CA TRP A 82 -3.73 11.35 2.53
C TRP A 82 -3.54 10.38 1.35
N ASN A 83 -4.61 9.81 0.81
CA ASN A 83 -4.56 8.94 -0.37
C ASN A 83 -4.02 9.63 -1.63
N VAL A 84 -4.38 10.90 -1.86
CA VAL A 84 -3.90 11.67 -3.01
C VAL A 84 -2.43 12.00 -2.85
N VAL A 85 -2.04 12.52 -1.67
CA VAL A 85 -0.67 12.92 -1.37
C VAL A 85 0.28 11.72 -1.36
N SER A 86 -0.14 10.59 -0.77
CA SER A 86 0.69 9.37 -0.71
C SER A 86 1.00 8.83 -2.10
N ARG A 87 0.01 8.80 -3.01
CA ARG A 87 0.21 8.40 -4.41
C ARG A 87 1.16 9.34 -5.15
N ALA A 88 0.98 10.64 -4.99
CA ALA A 88 1.84 11.64 -5.63
C ALA A 88 3.29 11.53 -5.12
N TYR A 89 3.48 11.35 -3.81
CA TYR A 89 4.78 11.18 -3.18
C TYR A 89 5.51 9.93 -3.69
N ILE A 90 4.82 8.78 -3.72
CA ILE A 90 5.38 7.52 -4.25
C ILE A 90 5.75 7.68 -5.72
N ALA A 91 4.89 8.31 -6.53
CA ALA A 91 5.18 8.54 -7.95
C ALA A 91 6.45 9.41 -8.13
N ARG A 92 6.66 10.42 -7.28
CA ARG A 92 7.87 11.25 -7.31
C ARG A 92 9.13 10.48 -6.92
N ILE A 93 9.06 9.64 -5.89
CA ILE A 93 10.21 8.81 -5.50
C ILE A 93 10.60 7.86 -6.63
N GLN A 94 9.62 7.21 -7.27
CA GLN A 94 9.88 6.30 -8.39
C GLN A 94 10.49 6.99 -9.60
N GLN A 95 10.09 8.25 -9.86
CA GLN A 95 10.71 9.07 -10.90
C GLN A 95 12.15 9.44 -10.54
N ALA A 96 12.41 9.88 -9.31
CA ALA A 96 13.75 10.21 -8.85
C ALA A 96 14.70 9.01 -8.90
N SER A 97 14.23 7.82 -8.50
CA SER A 97 15.04 6.59 -8.55
C SER A 97 15.37 6.14 -9.96
N THR A 98 14.55 6.50 -10.96
CA THR A 98 14.78 6.16 -12.37
C THR A 98 15.75 7.14 -13.05
N SER A 99 15.78 8.40 -12.60
CA SER A 99 16.65 9.44 -13.16
C SER A 99 18.09 9.42 -12.63
N GLY A 100 18.44 8.51 -11.73
CA GLY A 100 19.80 8.39 -11.18
C GLY A 100 20.22 9.56 -10.28
N GLU A 101 19.25 10.31 -9.76
CA GLU A 101 19.46 11.42 -8.83
C GLU A 101 18.99 11.00 -7.42
N ILE A 102 19.69 10.02 -6.86
CA ILE A 102 19.65 9.69 -5.41
C ILE A 102 21.09 9.45 -4.96
#